data_AF-A0A0H3EGL9-F1
#
_entry.id   AF-A0A0H3EGL9-F1
#
_cell.length_a   1.000
_cell.length_b   1.000
_cell.length_c   1.000
_cell.angle_alpha   90.00
_cell.angle_beta   90.00
_cell.angle_gamma   90.00
#
_symmetry.space_group_name_H-M   'P 1'
#
loop_
_entity.id
_entity.type
_entity.pdbx_description
1 polymer ?
#
loop_
_entity_poly.entity_id
_entity_poly.type
_entity_poly.pdbx_seq_one_letter_code
_entity_poly.pdbx_strand_id
1 'polypeptide(L)'
;MKNVLILGAGGQIARHVINQLADKQTIKQTLFARQPAKIHKPYPTNSKIIMGDVLNHAALKQAMQGQDVVYANLTGEDLDIQANSVIAAMKACDVKRLIFVLSLGIYDEVPGKFGEWNNAVIGEPLNHSAGLRMQLRLLDWNIQFFALPG
;
A
#
# COMPACT_ATOMS: atom_id res chain seq x y z
N MET A 1 15.50 2.94 -15.46
CA MET A 1 15.31 3.30 -14.04
C MET A 1 13.82 3.23 -13.75
N LYS A 2 13.37 2.50 -12.72
CA LYS A 2 11.98 2.46 -12.30
C LYS A 2 11.73 3.36 -11.08
N ASN A 3 10.65 4.13 -11.11
CA ASN A 3 10.17 4.96 -10.02
C ASN A 3 9.07 4.21 -9.26
N VAL A 4 9.26 4.03 -7.95
CA VAL A 4 8.34 3.33 -7.07
C VAL A 4 7.81 4.30 -6.01
N LEU A 5 6.49 4.50 -6.00
CA LEU A 5 5.80 5.25 -4.96
C LEU A 5 5.36 4.30 -3.84
N ILE A 6 5.82 4.54 -2.62
CA ILE A 6 5.50 3.76 -1.43
C ILE A 6 4.56 4.59 -0.56
N LEU A 7 3.27 4.29 -0.61
CA LEU A 7 2.25 4.90 0.22
C LEU A 7 2.19 4.20 1.58
N GLY A 8 2.12 4.97 2.67
CA GLY A 8 2.20 4.42 4.02
C GLY A 8 3.63 4.01 4.39
N ALA A 9 4.63 4.76 3.91
CA ALA A 9 6.05 4.45 4.08
C ALA A 9 6.55 4.36 5.54
N GLY A 10 5.77 4.85 6.51
CA GLY A 10 6.06 4.70 7.95
C GLY A 10 5.58 3.37 8.57
N GLY A 11 4.93 2.50 7.79
CA GLY A 11 4.43 1.22 8.28
C GLY A 11 5.53 0.16 8.47
N GLN A 12 5.25 -0.83 9.32
CA GLN A 12 6.22 -1.90 9.63
C GLN A 12 6.57 -2.73 8.40
N ILE A 13 5.56 -3.13 7.61
CA ILE A 13 5.78 -3.90 6.36
C ILE A 13 6.51 -3.04 5.33
N ALA A 14 6.12 -1.77 5.19
CA ALA A 14 6.77 -0.83 4.28
C ALA A 14 8.28 -0.68 4.57
N ARG A 15 8.71 -0.72 5.83
CA ARG A 15 10.14 -0.71 6.20
C ARG A 15 10.92 -1.83 5.52
N HIS A 16 10.38 -3.06 5.51
CA HIS A 16 11.04 -4.20 4.86
C HIS A 16 11.13 -4.02 3.35
N VAL A 17 10.09 -3.47 2.72
CA VAL A 17 10.10 -3.18 1.28
C VAL A 17 11.14 -2.11 0.96
N ILE A 18 11.15 -1.00 1.71
CA ILE A 18 12.09 0.11 1.53
C ILE A 18 13.54 -0.38 1.60
N ASN A 19 13.84 -1.22 2.59
CA ASN A 19 15.18 -1.77 2.80
C ASN A 19 15.58 -2.74 1.67
N GLN A 20 14.68 -3.62 1.23
CA GLN A 20 14.96 -4.53 0.11
C GLN A 20 15.23 -3.81 -1.21
N LEU A 21 14.69 -2.61 -1.37
CA LEU A 21 14.88 -1.76 -2.55
C LEU A 21 16.07 -0.79 -2.43
N ALA A 22 16.70 -0.67 -1.25
CA ALA A 22 17.70 0.37 -0.96
C ALA A 22 18.93 0.31 -1.88
N ASP A 23 19.45 -0.89 -2.14
CA ASP A 23 20.68 -1.09 -2.93
C ASP A 23 20.41 -1.33 -4.43
N LYS A 24 19.14 -1.22 -4.85
CA LYS A 24 18.75 -1.43 -6.24
C LYS A 24 19.01 -0.16 -7.04
N GLN A 25 20.17 -0.09 -7.70
CA GLN A 25 20.59 1.06 -8.52
C GLN A 25 19.61 1.40 -9.65
N THR A 26 18.81 0.43 -10.10
CA THR A 26 17.80 0.62 -11.15
C THR A 26 16.47 1.18 -10.63
N ILE A 27 16.34 1.43 -9.32
CA ILE A 27 15.10 1.85 -8.65
C ILE A 27 15.30 3.19 -7.92
N LYS A 28 14.30 4.07 -8.04
CA LYS A 28 14.13 5.26 -7.20
C LYS A 28 12.86 5.13 -6.38
N GLN A 29 12.94 5.45 -5.09
CA GLN A 29 11.83 5.33 -4.15
C GLN A 29 11.26 6.71 -3.80
N THR A 30 9.94 6.85 -3.84
CA THR A 30 9.22 7.99 -3.28
C THR A 30 8.46 7.52 -2.05
N LEU A 31 8.94 7.90 -0.87
CA LEU A 31 8.39 7.49 0.42
C LEU A 31 7.32 8.49 0.83
N PHE A 32 6.05 8.11 0.72
CA PHE A 32 4.91 8.98 1.00
C PHE A 32 4.27 8.59 2.34
N ALA A 33 4.30 9.49 3.31
CA ALA A 33 3.80 9.23 4.66
C ALA A 33 3.20 10.48 5.32
N ARG A 34 2.13 10.27 6.12
CA ARG A 34 1.50 11.32 6.94
C ARG A 34 2.44 11.87 8.01
N GLN A 35 3.25 10.98 8.59
CA GLN A 35 4.20 11.30 9.64
C GLN A 35 5.59 10.79 9.20
N PRO A 36 6.36 11.59 8.43
CA PRO A 36 7.69 11.21 7.96
C PRO A 36 8.65 10.76 9.05
N ALA A 37 8.47 11.26 10.28
CA ALA A 37 9.24 10.85 11.46
C ALA A 37 9.13 9.35 11.80
N LYS A 38 8.08 8.66 11.31
CA LYS A 38 7.92 7.20 11.46
C LYS A 38 8.71 6.39 10.42
N ILE A 39 9.26 7.04 9.39
CA ILE A 39 10.13 6.36 8.42
C ILE A 39 11.46 6.06 9.11
N HIS A 40 11.88 4.81 9.05
CA HIS A 40 13.09 4.36 9.73
C HIS A 40 14.34 4.90 9.05
N LYS A 41 15.33 5.29 9.87
CA LYS A 41 16.66 5.74 9.44
C LYS A 41 17.67 4.59 9.50
N PRO A 42 18.76 4.61 8.71
CA PRO A 42 19.07 5.62 7.69
C PRO A 42 18.14 5.54 6.47
N TYR A 43 17.89 6.68 5.83
CA TYR A 43 17.11 6.70 4.59
C TYR A 43 17.97 6.20 3.42
N PRO A 44 17.44 5.32 2.55
CA PRO A 44 18.16 4.89 1.36
C PRO A 44 18.56 6.08 0.47
N THR A 45 19.75 6.04 -0.11
CA THR A 45 20.24 7.10 -1.01
C THR A 45 19.39 7.21 -2.29
N ASN A 46 18.74 6.11 -2.69
CA ASN A 46 17.81 6.08 -3.81
C ASN A 46 16.38 6.53 -3.44
N SER A 47 16.17 7.12 -2.26
CA SER A 47 14.86 7.54 -1.78
C SER A 47 14.70 9.05 -1.65
N LYS A 48 13.47 9.53 -1.87
CA LYS A 48 13.00 10.86 -1.45
C LYS A 48 11.76 10.71 -0.58
N ILE A 49 11.59 11.61 0.38
CA ILE A 49 10.45 11.59 1.29
C ILE A 49 9.47 12.71 0.93
N ILE A 50 8.19 12.38 0.88
CA ILE A 50 7.10 13.34 0.70
C ILE A 50 6.14 13.16 1.87
N MET A 51 5.91 14.25 2.60
CA MET A 51 4.86 14.29 3.61
C MET A 51 3.51 14.45 2.92
N GLY A 52 2.55 13.57 3.24
CA GLY A 52 1.21 13.70 2.69
C GLY A 52 0.24 12.63 3.16
N ASP A 53 -1.05 12.90 2.94
CA ASP A 53 -2.16 11.99 3.15
C ASP A 53 -2.70 11.53 1.79
N VAL A 54 -3.05 10.25 1.66
CA VAL A 54 -3.63 9.71 0.43
C VAL A 54 -5.02 10.28 0.16
N LEU A 55 -5.71 10.83 1.18
CA LEU A 55 -6.96 11.57 1.01
C LEU A 55 -6.74 13.01 0.54
N ASN A 56 -5.51 13.53 0.58
CA ASN A 56 -5.18 14.79 -0.08
C ASN A 56 -4.90 14.52 -1.57
N HIS A 57 -5.95 14.59 -2.39
CA HIS A 57 -5.89 14.29 -3.82
C HIS A 57 -4.82 15.08 -4.57
N ALA A 58 -4.59 16.36 -4.22
CA ALA A 58 -3.60 17.19 -4.87
C ALA A 58 -2.17 16.70 -4.57
N ALA A 59 -1.86 16.47 -3.30
CA ALA A 59 -0.57 15.95 -2.87
C ALA A 59 -0.31 14.54 -3.43
N LEU A 60 -1.34 13.67 -3.42
CA LEU A 60 -1.24 12.32 -3.97
C LEU A 60 -0.99 12.35 -5.48
N LYS A 61 -1.72 13.17 -6.24
CA LYS A 61 -1.52 13.33 -7.69
C LYS A 61 -0.10 13.81 -8.01
N GLN A 62 0.41 14.79 -7.26
CA GLN A 62 1.79 15.26 -7.42
C GLN A 62 2.81 14.14 -7.15
N ALA A 63 2.61 13.33 -6.11
CA ALA A 63 3.49 12.20 -5.81
C ALA A 63 3.40 11.08 -6.87
N MET A 64 2.23 10.92 -7.50
CA MET A 64 1.92 9.88 -8.50
C MET A 64 2.55 10.13 -9.87
N GLN A 65 2.80 11.40 -10.23
CA GLN A 65 3.33 11.76 -11.55
C GLN A 65 4.69 11.10 -11.82
N GLY A 66 4.80 10.43 -12.97
CA GLY A 66 6.04 9.79 -13.43
C GLY A 66 6.44 8.54 -12.64
N GLN A 67 5.55 7.98 -11.82
CA GLN A 67 5.78 6.73 -11.12
C GLN A 67 5.45 5.54 -12.03
N ASP A 68 6.24 4.47 -11.96
CA ASP A 68 5.99 3.25 -12.72
C ASP A 68 5.17 2.23 -11.91
N VAL A 69 5.35 2.23 -10.59
CA VAL A 69 4.73 1.29 -9.66
C VAL A 69 4.29 2.02 -8.39
N VAL A 70 3.09 1.69 -7.92
CA VAL A 70 2.60 2.10 -6.60
C VAL A 70 2.56 0.88 -5.69
N TYR A 71 3.22 0.99 -4.55
CA TYR A 71 3.08 0.08 -3.42
C TYR A 71 2.27 0.78 -2.33
N ALA A 72 1.14 0.20 -1.94
CA ALA A 72 0.22 0.76 -0.96
C ALA A 72 0.18 -0.13 0.30
N ASN A 73 0.70 0.39 1.41
CA ASN A 73 0.62 -0.22 2.73
C ASN A 73 -0.24 0.68 3.63
N LEU A 74 -1.55 0.61 3.41
CA LEU A 74 -2.56 1.50 4.00
C LEU A 74 -3.41 0.75 5.02
N THR A 75 -3.92 1.47 6.01
CA THR A 75 -4.70 0.94 7.13
C THR A 75 -5.72 1.98 7.58
N GLY A 76 -6.78 1.56 8.27
CA GLY A 76 -7.80 2.44 8.84
C GLY A 76 -9.21 2.00 8.46
N GLU A 77 -10.20 2.52 9.16
CA GLU A 77 -11.63 2.26 8.89
C GLU A 77 -12.08 2.81 7.53
N ASP A 78 -11.35 3.80 7.00
CA ASP A 78 -11.58 4.49 5.74
C ASP A 78 -10.79 3.88 4.56
N LEU A 79 -10.32 2.62 4.68
CA LEU A 79 -9.47 1.98 3.67
C LEU A 79 -10.09 1.98 2.27
N ASP A 80 -11.41 1.79 2.17
CA ASP A 80 -12.15 1.87 0.91
C ASP A 80 -12.03 3.26 0.26
N ILE A 81 -12.12 4.33 1.06
CA ILE A 81 -11.98 5.71 0.58
C ILE A 81 -10.53 5.96 0.16
N GLN A 82 -9.57 5.50 0.96
CA GLN A 82 -8.14 5.62 0.65
C GLN A 82 -7.81 4.93 -0.68
N ALA A 83 -8.30 3.71 -0.90
CA ALA A 83 -8.07 2.97 -2.13
C ALA A 83 -8.71 3.65 -3.36
N ASN A 84 -9.93 4.16 -3.23
CA ASN A 84 -10.57 4.93 -4.29
C ASN A 84 -9.75 6.17 -4.67
N SER A 85 -9.21 6.89 -3.68
CA SER A 85 -8.30 8.01 -3.92
C SER A 85 -7.03 7.59 -4.68
N VAL A 86 -6.41 6.48 -4.28
CA VAL A 86 -5.22 5.92 -4.97
C VAL A 86 -5.54 5.55 -6.41
N ILE A 87 -6.63 4.82 -6.65
CA ILE A 87 -7.05 4.41 -7.99
C ILE A 87 -7.33 5.63 -8.87
N ALA A 88 -8.03 6.64 -8.34
CA ALA A 88 -8.32 7.87 -9.07
C ALA A 88 -7.04 8.63 -9.46
N ALA A 89 -6.09 8.77 -8.54
CA ALA A 89 -4.80 9.40 -8.81
C ALA A 89 -3.97 8.60 -9.82
N MET A 90 -3.93 7.28 -9.72
CA MET A 90 -3.23 6.41 -10.67
C MET A 90 -3.83 6.53 -12.08
N LYS A 91 -5.16 6.51 -12.22
CA LYS A 91 -5.85 6.75 -13.50
C LYS A 91 -5.50 8.12 -14.08
N ALA A 92 -5.50 9.17 -13.25
CA ALA A 92 -5.19 10.53 -13.68
C ALA A 92 -3.72 10.73 -14.11
N CYS A 93 -2.84 9.79 -13.77
CA CYS A 93 -1.41 9.84 -14.07
C CYS A 93 -0.92 8.68 -14.97
N ASP A 94 -1.85 7.90 -15.54
CA ASP A 94 -1.58 6.70 -16.36
C ASP A 94 -0.64 5.67 -15.70
N VAL A 95 -0.71 5.54 -14.37
CA VAL A 95 0.05 4.53 -13.62
C VAL A 95 -0.77 3.25 -13.53
N LYS A 96 -0.22 2.12 -14.00
CA LYS A 96 -0.98 0.87 -14.18
C LYS A 96 -0.66 -0.23 -13.18
N ARG A 97 0.47 -0.15 -12.49
CA ARG A 97 0.92 -1.22 -11.58
C ARG A 97 0.72 -0.81 -10.12
N LEU A 98 -0.24 -1.48 -9.47
CA LEU A 98 -0.53 -1.34 -8.04
C LEU A 98 -0.19 -2.65 -7.32
N ILE A 99 0.57 -2.55 -6.24
CA ILE A 99 0.75 -3.60 -5.24
C ILE A 99 0.09 -3.09 -3.97
N PHE A 100 -1.04 -3.68 -3.58
CA PHE A 100 -1.79 -3.26 -2.41
C PHE A 100 -1.70 -4.33 -1.33
N VAL A 101 -1.16 -3.98 -0.17
CA VAL A 101 -1.04 -4.90 0.97
C VAL A 101 -2.40 -5.00 1.66
N LEU A 102 -2.93 -6.21 1.72
CA LEU A 102 -4.17 -6.53 2.43
C LEU A 102 -3.92 -7.56 3.51
N SER A 103 -4.89 -7.66 4.43
CA SER A 103 -4.90 -8.71 5.43
C SER A 103 -5.49 -10.00 4.89
N LEU A 104 -5.07 -11.11 5.50
CA LEU A 104 -5.61 -12.44 5.29
C LEU A 104 -7.00 -12.58 5.93
N GLY A 105 -7.90 -13.34 5.32
CA GLY A 105 -9.23 -13.66 5.84
C GLY A 105 -10.33 -12.72 5.36
N ILE A 106 -10.00 -11.73 4.52
CA ILE A 106 -11.01 -10.82 3.97
C ILE A 106 -12.01 -11.52 3.05
N TYR A 107 -11.81 -12.75 2.61
CA TYR A 107 -12.75 -13.53 1.81
C TYR A 107 -13.25 -14.78 2.54
N ASP A 108 -13.07 -14.86 3.86
CA ASP A 108 -13.27 -16.09 4.65
C ASP A 108 -12.58 -17.31 4.02
N GLU A 109 -11.43 -17.05 3.38
CA GLU A 109 -10.68 -18.01 2.58
C GLU A 109 -9.75 -18.90 3.41
N VAL A 110 -9.65 -18.65 4.72
CA VAL A 110 -8.80 -19.39 5.64
C VAL A 110 -9.64 -20.38 6.43
N PRO A 111 -9.56 -21.69 6.15
CA PRO A 111 -10.31 -22.69 6.88
C PRO A 111 -9.64 -23.11 8.20
N GLY A 112 -10.42 -23.78 9.05
CA GLY A 112 -9.95 -24.50 10.24
C GLY A 112 -9.52 -23.59 11.39
N LYS A 113 -8.83 -24.17 12.38
CA LYS A 113 -8.47 -23.51 13.65
C LYS A 113 -7.68 -22.21 13.46
N PHE A 114 -6.87 -22.14 12.41
CA PHE A 114 -6.12 -20.92 12.11
C PHE A 114 -7.05 -19.80 11.59
N GLY A 115 -8.05 -20.13 10.78
CA GLY A 115 -9.09 -19.18 10.35
C GLY A 115 -9.95 -18.70 11.51
N GLU A 116 -10.36 -19.60 12.40
CA GLU A 116 -11.09 -19.26 13.63
C GLU A 116 -10.28 -18.30 14.52
N TRP A 117 -9.01 -18.59 14.73
CA TRP A 117 -8.10 -17.72 15.47
C TRP A 117 -7.90 -16.37 14.77
N ASN A 118 -7.68 -16.36 13.45
CA ASN A 118 -7.53 -15.14 12.66
C ASN A 118 -8.78 -14.24 12.79
N ASN A 119 -9.97 -14.81 12.62
CA ASN A 119 -11.23 -14.08 12.76
C ASN A 119 -11.43 -13.56 14.20
N ALA A 120 -11.02 -14.32 15.22
CA ALA A 120 -11.09 -13.87 16.61
C ALA A 120 -10.12 -12.71 16.94
N VAL A 121 -8.94 -12.68 16.31
CA VAL A 121 -7.91 -11.66 16.61
C VAL A 121 -8.08 -10.41 15.76
N ILE A 122 -8.36 -10.57 14.45
CA ILE A 122 -8.40 -9.44 13.50
C ILE A 122 -9.69 -9.34 12.69
N GLY A 123 -10.67 -10.25 12.84
CA GLY A 123 -11.85 -10.30 11.96
C GLY A 123 -12.75 -9.05 12.00
N GLU A 124 -12.95 -8.45 13.16
CA GLU A 124 -13.78 -7.22 13.30
C GLU A 124 -13.16 -6.02 12.55
N PRO A 125 -11.85 -5.73 12.70
CA PRO A 125 -11.15 -4.76 11.86
C PRO A 125 -11.27 -5.01 10.34
N LEU A 126 -11.41 -6.26 9.90
CA LEU A 126 -11.51 -6.62 8.48
C LEU A 126 -12.88 -6.33 7.85
N ASN A 127 -13.92 -6.14 8.65
CA ASN A 127 -15.25 -5.81 8.12
C ASN A 127 -15.25 -4.50 7.32
N HIS A 128 -14.38 -3.55 7.67
CA HIS A 128 -14.18 -2.29 6.94
C HIS A 128 -13.40 -2.46 5.62
N SER A 129 -12.84 -3.65 5.39
CA SER A 129 -12.21 -4.03 4.11
C SER A 129 -13.23 -4.65 3.15
N ALA A 130 -14.51 -4.72 3.54
CA ALA A 130 -15.55 -5.39 2.78
C ALA A 130 -15.99 -4.63 1.51
N GLY A 131 -15.90 -3.30 1.46
CA GLY A 131 -16.10 -2.57 0.20
C GLY A 131 -14.94 -2.80 -0.77
N LEU A 132 -13.71 -2.89 -0.23
CA LEU A 132 -12.51 -3.29 -0.94
C LEU A 132 -12.61 -4.71 -1.53
N ARG A 133 -13.34 -5.64 -0.88
CA ARG A 133 -13.56 -7.04 -1.33
C ARG A 133 -13.98 -7.11 -2.81
N MET A 134 -14.79 -6.17 -3.28
CA MET A 134 -15.35 -6.16 -4.63
C MET A 134 -14.55 -5.28 -5.61
N GLN A 135 -14.05 -4.13 -5.14
CA GLN A 135 -13.41 -3.15 -6.03
C GLN A 135 -12.07 -3.61 -6.63
N LEU A 136 -11.22 -4.28 -5.85
CA LEU A 136 -9.91 -4.72 -6.36
C LEU A 136 -10.00 -5.91 -7.32
N ARG A 137 -11.09 -6.67 -7.25
CA ARG A 137 -11.35 -7.84 -8.11
C ARG A 137 -11.81 -7.45 -9.52
N LEU A 138 -12.26 -6.21 -9.72
CA LEU A 138 -12.79 -5.67 -10.99
C LEU A 138 -11.78 -4.81 -11.76
N LEU A 139 -10.57 -4.63 -11.23
CA LEU A 139 -9.52 -3.90 -11.92
C LEU A 139 -8.68 -4.90 -12.73
N ASP A 140 -8.58 -4.70 -14.05
CA ASP A 140 -7.67 -5.40 -14.99
C ASP A 140 -6.18 -5.06 -14.70
N TRP A 141 -5.83 -5.00 -13.43
CA TRP A 141 -4.58 -4.51 -12.91
C TRP A 141 -3.85 -5.72 -12.33
N ASN A 142 -2.54 -5.80 -12.55
CA ASN A 142 -1.70 -6.88 -12.04
C ASN A 142 -1.45 -6.67 -10.53
N ILE A 143 -2.51 -6.84 -9.74
CA ILE A 143 -2.54 -6.67 -8.28
C ILE A 143 -2.00 -7.95 -7.66
N GLN A 144 -0.90 -7.82 -6.92
CA GLN A 144 -0.33 -8.92 -6.14
C GLN A 144 -0.69 -8.75 -4.68
N PHE A 145 -1.45 -9.70 -4.15
CA PHE A 145 -1.73 -9.83 -2.72
C PHE A 145 -0.61 -10.63 -2.07
N PHE A 146 -0.04 -10.11 -0.99
CA PHE A 146 0.93 -10.82 -0.17
C PHE A 146 0.30 -11.09 1.19
N ALA A 147 -0.05 -12.35 1.46
CA ALA A 147 -0.28 -12.83 2.82
C ALA A 147 1.08 -13.23 3.39
N LEU A 148 1.51 -12.60 4.48
CA LEU A 148 2.71 -13.03 5.19
C LEU A 148 2.30 -14.02 6.28
N PRO A 149 3.02 -15.15 6.45
CA PRO A 149 2.89 -15.98 7.63
C PRO A 149 3.36 -15.18 8.86
N GLY A 150 2.64 -15.34 9.97
CA GLY A 150 2.93 -14.70 11.26
C GLY A 150 4.23 -15.15 11.89
#